data_AF-A0A1M6TWS5-F1
#
_entry.id   AF-A0A1M6TWS5-F1
#
_cell.length_a   1.000
_cell.length_b   1.000
_cell.length_c   1.000
_cell.angle_alpha   90.00
_cell.angle_beta   90.00
_cell.angle_gamma   90.00
#
_symmetry.space_group_name_H-M   'P 1'
#
loop_
_entity.id
_entity.type
_entity.pdbx_description
1 polymer ?
#
loop_
_entity_poly.entity_id
_entity_poly.type
_entity_poly.pdbx_seq_one_letter_code
_entity_poly.pdbx_strand_id
1 'polypeptide(L)'
;MMFINLYIEALEIIRKYYNIGTHYFSNTEIIPIDGVIKPGMKDAVIETDDNGQERINRMNYEIVTLQSLRDKLRCKEIWVIGADRYRNPDEDLPADFENRREEHYKALKKPLNSEEFITSIKQVMYESLTKLDSGMPKNPKVRLSTKNNKGWITVSTSDPQPEPVNLIKLKAEIMKQWPMTNLLDILKESDLRLSFTDRFKTIAAHERLDRATIQKRLILTLYGLGTNTGLKRISAGNHGENYKDLLYIPPLYKKI
;
A
#
# COMPACT_ATOMS: atom_id res chain seq x y z
N MET A 1 6.04 -26.19 8.73
CA MET A 1 7.15 -26.88 8.04
C MET A 1 6.71 -27.56 6.73
N MET A 2 5.59 -28.28 6.68
CA MET A 2 5.11 -28.98 5.46
C MET A 2 4.84 -28.07 4.25
N PHE A 3 4.28 -26.87 4.45
CA PHE A 3 3.97 -25.93 3.36
C PHE A 3 5.21 -25.35 2.66
N ILE A 4 6.31 -25.11 3.40
CA ILE A 4 7.55 -24.59 2.83
C ILE A 4 8.15 -25.61 1.85
N ASN A 5 8.03 -26.91 2.15
CA ASN A 5 8.57 -27.97 1.31
C ASN A 5 7.90 -28.01 -0.08
N LEU A 6 6.57 -27.83 -0.13
CA LEU A 6 5.81 -27.83 -1.39
C LEU A 6 6.21 -26.69 -2.34
N TYR A 7 6.53 -25.50 -1.81
CA TYR A 7 7.00 -24.39 -2.64
C TYR A 7 8.44 -24.58 -3.13
N ILE A 8 9.28 -25.28 -2.34
CA ILE A 8 10.62 -25.66 -2.79
C ILE A 8 10.51 -26.64 -3.95
N GLU A 9 9.71 -27.70 -3.81
CA GLU A 9 9.44 -28.67 -4.88
C GLU A 9 8.86 -28.00 -6.14
N ALA A 10 7.90 -27.09 -5.97
CA ALA A 10 7.33 -26.31 -7.07
C ALA A 10 8.40 -25.48 -7.81
N LEU A 11 9.28 -24.80 -7.06
CA LEU A 11 10.37 -24.02 -7.64
C LEU A 11 11.42 -24.87 -8.33
N GLU A 12 11.70 -26.08 -7.83
CA GLU A 12 12.59 -27.03 -8.47
C GLU A 12 12.06 -27.50 -9.84
N ILE A 13 10.76 -27.75 -9.93
CA ILE A 13 10.10 -28.09 -11.20
C ILE A 13 10.16 -26.91 -12.17
N ILE A 14 9.84 -25.70 -11.73
CA ILE A 14 9.95 -24.50 -12.57
C ILE A 14 11.38 -24.33 -13.07
N ARG A 15 12.38 -24.53 -12.20
CA ARG A 15 13.80 -24.46 -12.58
C ARG A 15 14.19 -25.54 -13.59
N LYS A 16 13.70 -26.77 -13.43
CA LYS A 16 13.95 -27.89 -14.34
C LYS A 16 13.42 -27.61 -15.75
N TYR A 17 12.28 -26.93 -15.86
CA TYR A 17 11.64 -26.62 -17.15
C TYR A 17 11.93 -25.20 -17.68
N TYR A 18 12.80 -24.42 -17.02
CA TYR A 18 13.07 -23.01 -17.35
C TYR A 18 13.45 -22.76 -18.82
N ASN A 19 14.24 -23.67 -19.42
CA ASN A 19 14.66 -23.59 -20.83
C ASN A 19 13.93 -24.57 -21.75
N ILE A 20 12.85 -25.19 -21.26
CA ILE A 20 12.09 -26.20 -22.01
C ILE A 20 10.84 -25.53 -22.60
N GLY A 21 10.77 -25.47 -23.93
CA GLY A 21 9.68 -24.83 -24.67
C GLY A 21 8.36 -25.60 -24.71
N THR A 22 8.11 -26.54 -23.79
CA THR A 22 6.87 -27.34 -23.80
C THR A 22 5.69 -26.54 -23.25
N HIS A 23 4.51 -26.77 -23.83
CA HIS A 23 3.26 -26.15 -23.36
C HIS A 23 2.75 -26.80 -22.06
N TYR A 24 2.92 -28.12 -21.95
CA TYR A 24 2.55 -28.91 -20.79
C TYR A 24 3.80 -29.50 -20.13
N PHE A 25 3.71 -29.77 -18.83
CA PHE A 25 4.69 -30.61 -18.16
C PHE A 25 4.56 -32.08 -18.60
N SER A 26 5.60 -32.88 -18.37
CA SER A 26 5.54 -34.32 -18.61
C SER A 26 4.55 -35.00 -17.66
N ASN A 27 3.77 -35.96 -18.18
CA ASN A 27 2.84 -36.78 -17.38
C ASN A 27 3.56 -37.68 -16.35
N THR A 28 4.88 -37.81 -16.44
CA THR A 28 5.72 -38.54 -15.47
C THR A 28 6.19 -37.67 -14.31
N GLU A 29 6.00 -36.35 -14.39
CA GLU A 29 6.40 -35.41 -13.35
C GLU A 29 5.31 -35.30 -12.28
N ILE A 30 5.69 -35.31 -11.00
CA ILE A 30 4.76 -35.04 -9.91
C ILE A 30 4.80 -33.55 -9.63
N ILE A 31 3.69 -32.85 -9.90
CA ILE A 31 3.61 -31.39 -9.80
C ILE A 31 2.78 -31.02 -8.56
N PRO A 32 3.34 -30.25 -7.61
CA PRO A 32 2.60 -29.86 -6.42
C PRO A 32 1.56 -28.82 -6.80
N ILE A 33 0.30 -29.26 -6.81
CA ILE A 33 -0.87 -28.40 -7.06
C ILE A 33 -1.51 -28.02 -5.73
N ASP A 34 -1.80 -29.00 -4.87
CA ASP A 34 -2.42 -28.78 -3.58
C ASP A 34 -1.46 -28.07 -2.60
N GLY A 35 -1.92 -26.99 -1.98
CA GLY A 35 -1.12 -26.17 -1.06
C GLY A 35 -0.25 -25.10 -1.74
N VAL A 36 0.03 -25.24 -3.05
CA VAL A 36 0.74 -24.24 -3.86
C VAL A 36 -0.24 -23.35 -4.62
N ILE A 37 -1.25 -23.98 -5.23
CA ILE A 37 -2.25 -23.30 -6.07
C ILE A 37 -3.58 -23.17 -5.31
N LYS A 38 -4.15 -21.97 -5.36
CA LYS A 38 -5.46 -21.68 -4.76
C LYS A 38 -6.55 -22.46 -5.52
N PRO A 39 -7.56 -23.03 -4.85
CA PRO A 39 -8.60 -23.84 -5.51
C PRO A 39 -9.25 -23.18 -6.72
N GLY A 40 -9.59 -21.89 -6.64
CA GLY A 40 -10.21 -21.14 -7.74
C GLY A 40 -9.29 -20.84 -8.94
N MET A 41 -8.01 -21.21 -8.88
CA MET A 41 -7.07 -21.07 -9.99
C MET A 41 -6.70 -22.41 -10.63
N LYS A 42 -7.19 -23.54 -10.09
CA LYS A 42 -6.87 -24.88 -10.59
C LYS A 42 -7.33 -25.06 -12.04
N ASP A 43 -8.52 -24.56 -12.37
CA ASP A 43 -9.11 -24.68 -13.72
C ASP A 43 -8.31 -23.93 -14.80
N ALA A 44 -7.49 -22.94 -14.40
CA ALA A 44 -6.60 -22.24 -15.31
C ALA A 44 -5.28 -23.02 -15.55
N VAL A 45 -4.99 -24.01 -14.72
CA VAL A 45 -3.69 -24.70 -14.68
C VAL A 45 -3.83 -26.15 -15.13
N ILE A 46 -4.94 -26.80 -14.79
CA ILE A 46 -5.28 -28.16 -15.19
C ILE A 46 -6.22 -28.08 -16.39
N GLU A 47 -5.75 -28.57 -17.52
CA GLU A 47 -6.52 -28.67 -18.77
C GLU A 47 -6.78 -30.14 -19.08
N THR A 48 -7.93 -30.46 -19.66
CA THR A 48 -8.22 -31.81 -20.15
C THR A 48 -7.97 -31.85 -21.65
N ASP A 49 -7.15 -32.81 -22.11
CA ASP A 49 -6.90 -32.99 -23.54
C ASP A 49 -8.06 -33.72 -24.25
N ASP A 50 -7.99 -33.82 -25.59
CA ASP A 50 -9.02 -34.46 -26.42
C ASP A 50 -9.27 -35.94 -26.06
N ASN A 51 -8.33 -36.58 -25.35
CA ASN A 51 -8.44 -37.96 -24.87
C ASN A 51 -9.00 -38.06 -23.44
N GLY A 52 -9.40 -36.93 -22.84
CA GLY A 52 -9.90 -36.89 -21.47
C GLY A 52 -8.80 -36.94 -20.41
N GLN A 53 -7.53 -36.78 -20.77
CA GLN A 53 -6.42 -36.83 -19.82
C GLN A 53 -6.09 -35.43 -19.29
N GLU A 54 -5.95 -35.30 -17.97
CA GLU A 54 -5.50 -34.07 -17.34
C GLU A 54 -4.04 -33.78 -17.67
N ARG A 55 -3.78 -32.53 -18.07
CA ARG A 55 -2.46 -31.98 -18.35
C ARG A 55 -2.30 -30.67 -17.62
N ILE A 56 -1.09 -30.42 -17.13
CA ILE A 56 -0.79 -29.20 -16.41
C ILE A 56 -0.12 -28.22 -17.38
N ASN A 57 -0.80 -27.09 -17.64
CA ASN A 57 -0.28 -26.01 -18.45
C ASN A 57 0.91 -25.38 -17.71
N ARG A 58 2.10 -25.49 -18.31
CA ARG A 58 3.36 -25.08 -17.69
C ARG A 58 3.38 -23.57 -17.40
N MET A 59 3.02 -22.76 -18.39
CA MET A 59 3.06 -21.31 -18.26
C MET A 59 2.10 -20.82 -17.19
N ASN A 60 0.87 -21.35 -17.19
CA ASN A 60 -0.13 -20.98 -16.20
C ASN A 60 0.28 -21.43 -14.79
N TYR A 61 0.82 -22.65 -14.65
CA TYR A 61 1.36 -23.14 -13.39
C TYR A 61 2.49 -22.23 -12.86
N GLU A 62 3.45 -21.86 -13.70
CA GLU A 62 4.58 -20.98 -13.34
C GLU A 62 4.08 -19.62 -12.82
N ILE A 63 3.18 -18.98 -13.58
CA ILE A 63 2.63 -17.67 -13.22
C ILE A 63 1.88 -17.76 -11.89
N VAL A 64 0.98 -18.74 -11.75
CA VAL A 64 0.15 -18.89 -10.54
C VAL A 64 1.01 -19.25 -9.33
N THR A 65 2.00 -20.12 -9.49
CA THR A 65 2.94 -20.50 -8.43
C THR A 65 3.75 -19.29 -7.96
N LEU A 66 4.31 -18.50 -8.88
CA LEU A 66 5.09 -17.30 -8.54
C LEU A 66 4.22 -16.21 -7.92
N GLN A 67 2.98 -16.05 -8.36
CA GLN A 67 2.01 -15.16 -7.71
C GLN A 67 1.71 -15.60 -6.28
N SER A 68 1.49 -16.90 -6.07
CA SER A 68 1.25 -17.47 -4.75
C SER A 68 2.46 -17.31 -3.83
N LEU A 69 3.66 -17.61 -4.32
CA LEU A 69 4.92 -17.42 -3.61
C LEU A 69 5.12 -15.95 -3.20
N ARG A 70 4.86 -15.00 -4.11
CA ARG A 70 4.92 -13.57 -3.79
C ARG A 70 4.00 -13.22 -2.64
N ASP A 71 2.76 -13.70 -2.66
CA ASP A 71 1.79 -13.42 -1.59
C ASP A 71 2.26 -14.04 -0.26
N LYS A 72 2.78 -15.27 -0.29
CA LYS A 72 3.32 -15.97 0.89
C LYS A 72 4.56 -15.29 1.49
N LEU A 73 5.46 -14.78 0.64
CA LEU A 73 6.61 -13.96 1.06
C LEU A 73 6.15 -12.64 1.70
N ARG A 74 5.12 -11.99 1.15
CA ARG A 74 4.59 -10.73 1.71
C ARG A 74 3.96 -10.91 3.08
N CYS A 75 3.30 -12.03 3.30
CA CYS A 75 2.71 -12.38 4.61
C CYS A 75 3.71 -13.08 5.55
N LYS A 76 4.98 -13.22 5.14
CA LYS A 76 6.05 -13.91 5.89
C LYS A 76 5.74 -15.36 6.27
N GLU A 77 4.86 -16.04 5.52
CA GLU A 77 4.61 -17.48 5.68
C GLU A 77 5.75 -18.31 5.06
N ILE A 78 6.40 -17.74 4.04
CA ILE A 78 7.68 -18.17 3.49
C ILE A 78 8.67 -17.03 3.72
N TRP A 79 9.90 -17.37 4.07
CA TRP A 79 10.99 -16.42 4.24
C TRP A 79 12.25 -16.91 3.53
N VAL A 80 13.17 -15.98 3.29
CA VAL A 80 14.45 -16.24 2.63
C VAL A 80 15.58 -15.92 3.60
N ILE A 81 16.43 -16.91 3.85
CA ILE A 81 17.61 -16.75 4.71
C ILE A 81 18.52 -15.68 4.08
N GLY A 82 18.92 -14.69 4.88
CA GLY A 82 19.77 -13.58 4.44
C GLY A 82 19.03 -12.42 3.74
N ALA A 83 17.72 -12.52 3.50
CA ALA A 83 16.94 -11.41 2.97
C ALA A 83 16.41 -10.52 4.10
N ASP A 84 16.67 -9.21 4.09
CA ASP A 84 16.16 -8.32 5.16
C ASP A 84 14.63 -8.18 5.13
N ARG A 85 14.06 -7.80 3.97
CA ARG A 85 12.62 -7.58 3.81
C ARG A 85 11.76 -8.84 4.00
N TYR A 86 12.30 -10.00 3.62
CA TYR A 86 11.60 -11.29 3.65
C TYR A 86 12.28 -12.27 4.62
N ARG A 87 12.86 -11.76 5.72
CA ARG A 87 13.45 -12.59 6.79
C ARG A 87 12.39 -13.34 7.59
N ASN A 88 12.85 -14.32 8.35
CA ASN A 88 12.03 -15.09 9.28
C ASN A 88 11.29 -14.14 10.25
N PRO A 89 9.95 -14.18 10.33
CA PRO A 89 9.19 -13.34 11.27
C PRO A 89 9.54 -13.63 12.73
N ASP A 90 10.00 -14.84 13.07
CA ASP A 90 10.37 -15.19 14.44
C ASP A 90 11.59 -14.41 14.93
N GLU A 91 12.47 -13.98 14.01
CA GLU A 91 13.63 -13.12 14.33
C GLU A 91 13.21 -11.68 14.67
N ASP A 92 11.97 -11.28 14.38
CA ASP A 92 11.42 -9.98 14.78
C ASP A 92 10.88 -9.99 16.22
N LEU A 93 10.79 -11.16 16.86
CA LEU A 93 10.27 -11.33 18.22
C LEU A 93 11.40 -11.52 19.24
N PRO A 94 11.22 -11.07 20.50
CA PRO A 94 12.17 -11.36 21.56
C PRO A 94 12.29 -12.86 21.80
N ALA A 95 13.50 -13.41 21.67
CA ALA A 95 13.77 -14.83 21.90
C ALA A 95 13.61 -15.24 23.39
N ASP A 96 13.62 -14.27 24.30
CA ASP A 96 13.44 -14.45 25.74
C ASP A 96 11.97 -14.30 26.19
N PHE A 97 11.02 -14.15 25.26
CA PHE A 97 9.62 -13.88 25.58
C PHE A 97 9.02 -14.91 26.53
N GLU A 98 9.23 -16.20 26.29
CA GLU A 98 8.71 -17.26 27.18
C GLU A 98 9.32 -17.18 28.58
N ASN A 99 10.61 -16.87 28.68
CA ASN A 99 11.32 -16.77 29.95
C ASN A 99 10.94 -15.49 30.73
N ARG A 100 10.56 -14.42 30.04
CA ARG A 100 10.26 -13.10 30.63
C ARG A 100 8.82 -12.66 30.41
N ARG A 101 7.92 -13.63 30.19
CA ARG A 101 6.52 -13.38 29.86
C ARG A 101 5.85 -12.45 30.87
N GLU A 102 6.04 -12.69 32.17
CA GLU A 102 5.49 -11.83 33.23
C GLU A 102 5.95 -10.37 33.12
N GLU A 103 7.23 -10.14 32.89
CA GLU A 103 7.81 -8.80 32.78
C GLU A 103 7.28 -8.05 31.56
N HIS A 104 7.21 -8.72 30.41
CA HIS A 104 6.68 -8.14 29.17
C HIS A 104 5.21 -7.74 29.32
N TYR A 105 4.39 -8.60 29.92
CA TYR A 105 2.97 -8.32 30.14
C TYR A 105 2.77 -7.16 31.12
N LYS A 106 3.59 -7.10 32.18
CA LYS A 106 3.60 -5.97 33.12
C LYS A 106 3.98 -4.65 32.46
N ALA A 107 5.00 -4.65 31.59
CA ALA A 107 5.41 -3.46 30.84
C ALA A 107 4.32 -2.96 29.89
N LEU A 108 3.59 -3.87 29.25
CA LEU A 108 2.45 -3.57 28.38
C LEU A 108 1.16 -3.23 29.15
N LYS A 109 1.18 -3.36 30.49
CA LYS A 109 0.00 -3.24 31.36
C LYS A 109 -1.14 -4.16 30.92
N LYS A 110 -0.81 -5.40 30.58
CA LYS A 110 -1.75 -6.45 30.14
C LYS A 110 -1.77 -7.62 31.13
N PRO A 111 -2.92 -8.28 31.33
CA PRO A 111 -3.01 -9.44 32.22
C PRO A 111 -2.37 -10.67 31.56
N LEU A 112 -1.76 -11.53 32.37
CA LEU A 112 -1.18 -12.79 31.87
C LEU A 112 -2.24 -13.77 31.37
N ASN A 113 -3.41 -13.73 31.99
CA ASN A 113 -4.55 -14.57 31.64
C ASN A 113 -5.26 -14.01 30.40
N SER A 114 -5.35 -14.82 29.35
CA SER A 114 -6.02 -14.46 28.10
C SER A 114 -7.52 -14.24 28.28
N GLU A 115 -8.18 -14.97 29.17
CA GLU A 115 -9.61 -14.82 29.43
C GLU A 115 -9.91 -13.49 30.12
N GLU A 116 -9.06 -13.06 31.06
CA GLU A 116 -9.17 -11.74 31.68
C GLU A 116 -9.03 -10.62 30.64
N PHE A 117 -8.05 -10.74 29.74
CA PHE A 117 -7.86 -9.79 28.65
C PHE A 117 -9.09 -9.72 27.73
N ILE A 118 -9.57 -10.88 27.26
CA ILE A 118 -10.74 -10.97 26.37
C ILE A 118 -11.98 -10.40 27.05
N THR A 119 -12.20 -10.75 28.32
CA THR A 119 -13.34 -10.27 29.11
C THR A 119 -13.29 -8.76 29.25
N SER A 120 -12.12 -8.19 29.55
CA SER A 120 -11.94 -6.74 29.66
C SER A 120 -12.27 -6.00 28.36
N ILE A 121 -11.84 -6.53 27.20
CA ILE A 121 -12.14 -5.93 25.90
C ILE A 121 -13.62 -6.02 25.58
N LYS A 122 -14.23 -7.19 25.80
CA LYS A 122 -15.68 -7.37 25.59
C LYS A 122 -16.47 -6.40 26.46
N GLN A 123 -16.08 -6.25 27.72
CA GLN A 123 -16.73 -5.33 28.64
C GLN A 123 -16.63 -3.88 28.15
N VAL A 124 -15.43 -3.41 27.79
CA VAL A 124 -15.22 -2.07 27.22
C VAL A 124 -16.04 -1.86 25.95
N MET A 125 -16.13 -2.87 25.09
CA MET A 125 -16.93 -2.83 23.87
C MET A 125 -18.43 -2.69 24.21
N TYR A 126 -18.96 -3.53 25.10
CA TYR A 126 -20.36 -3.46 25.52
C TYR A 126 -20.69 -2.11 26.13
N GLU A 127 -19.88 -1.64 27.10
CA GLU A 127 -20.07 -0.35 27.75
C GLU A 127 -20.03 0.80 26.74
N SER A 128 -19.07 0.78 25.81
CA SER A 128 -18.94 1.81 24.78
C SER A 128 -20.12 1.80 23.81
N LEU A 129 -20.60 0.62 23.41
CA LEU A 129 -21.77 0.50 22.54
C LEU A 129 -23.05 0.92 23.25
N THR A 130 -23.25 0.54 24.51
CA THR A 130 -24.39 0.99 25.33
C THR A 130 -24.35 2.51 25.53
N LYS A 131 -23.17 3.09 25.77
CA LYS A 131 -22.99 4.54 25.88
C LYS A 131 -23.27 5.25 24.55
N LEU A 132 -22.85 4.67 23.44
CA LEU A 132 -23.12 5.19 22.10
C LEU A 132 -24.62 5.16 21.80
N ASP A 133 -25.27 4.02 22.01
CA ASP A 133 -26.69 3.81 21.73
C ASP A 133 -27.57 4.75 22.57
N SER A 134 -27.32 4.83 23.88
CA SER A 134 -28.05 5.75 24.78
C SER A 134 -27.77 7.24 24.51
N GLY A 135 -26.56 7.57 24.04
CA GLY A 135 -26.13 8.93 23.75
C GLY A 135 -26.54 9.44 22.37
N MET A 136 -26.63 8.57 21.36
CA MET A 136 -26.87 8.95 19.97
C MET A 136 -28.17 9.74 19.76
N PRO A 137 -29.34 9.30 20.28
CA PRO A 137 -30.60 10.04 20.11
C PRO A 137 -30.56 11.47 20.66
N LYS A 138 -29.68 11.74 21.62
CA LYS A 138 -29.54 13.04 22.31
C LYS A 138 -28.34 13.85 21.82
N ASN A 139 -27.55 13.33 20.89
CA ASN A 139 -26.31 13.96 20.47
C ASN A 139 -26.53 14.87 19.23
N PRO A 140 -26.48 16.21 19.37
CA PRO A 140 -26.72 17.13 18.26
C PRO A 140 -25.64 17.04 17.17
N LYS A 141 -24.47 16.46 17.48
CA LYS A 141 -23.38 16.25 16.53
C LYS A 141 -23.54 14.99 15.69
N VAL A 142 -24.53 14.13 15.97
CA VAL A 142 -24.78 12.88 15.24
C VAL A 142 -26.15 12.95 14.56
N ARG A 143 -26.21 12.60 13.27
CA ARG A 143 -27.44 12.52 12.49
C ARG A 143 -27.59 11.13 11.89
N LEU A 144 -28.72 10.49 12.17
CA LEU A 144 -29.14 9.26 11.50
C LEU A 144 -29.94 9.62 10.25
N SER A 145 -29.53 9.11 9.09
CA SER A 145 -30.20 9.36 7.81
C SER A 145 -30.30 8.07 7.01
N THR A 146 -31.22 8.01 6.06
CA THR A 146 -31.33 6.89 5.12
C THR A 146 -30.88 7.35 3.74
N LYS A 147 -29.98 6.60 3.12
CA LYS A 147 -29.54 6.83 1.73
C LYS A 147 -29.47 5.48 1.03
N ASN A 148 -30.19 5.37 -0.09
CA ASN A 148 -30.35 4.14 -0.88
C ASN A 148 -30.86 2.94 -0.06
N ASN A 149 -31.90 3.13 0.76
CA ASN A 149 -32.45 2.12 1.69
C ASN A 149 -31.45 1.52 2.68
N LYS A 150 -30.31 2.17 2.92
CA LYS A 150 -29.34 1.82 3.96
C LYS A 150 -29.32 2.91 5.04
N GLY A 151 -29.13 2.52 6.29
CA GLY A 151 -28.93 3.45 7.40
C GLY A 151 -27.53 4.06 7.37
N TRP A 152 -27.44 5.37 7.55
CA TRP A 152 -26.20 6.14 7.57
C TRP A 152 -26.11 6.94 8.86
N ILE A 153 -24.96 6.84 9.53
CA ILE A 153 -24.60 7.65 10.69
C ILE A 153 -23.68 8.77 10.19
N THR A 154 -24.12 10.02 10.30
CA THR A 154 -23.33 11.20 9.97
C THR A 154 -22.85 11.85 11.25
N VAL A 155 -21.54 12.05 11.35
CA VAL A 155 -20.91 12.79 12.46
C VAL A 155 -20.54 14.18 11.95
N SER A 156 -20.92 15.21 12.72
CA SER A 156 -20.58 16.59 12.42
C SER A 156 -19.07 16.79 12.46
N THR A 157 -18.55 17.66 11.60
CA THR A 157 -17.13 18.01 11.60
C THR A 157 -16.71 18.53 12.98
N SER A 158 -15.48 18.21 13.39
CA SER A 158 -14.91 18.76 14.61
C SER A 158 -14.92 20.29 14.56
N ASP A 159 -15.12 20.90 15.73
CA ASP A 159 -14.99 22.34 15.87
C ASP A 159 -13.54 22.75 15.51
N PRO A 160 -13.33 23.89 14.84
CA PRO A 160 -12.00 24.40 14.55
C PRO A 160 -11.15 24.45 15.82
N GLN A 161 -9.94 23.92 15.75
CA GLN A 161 -8.99 24.04 16.85
C GLN A 161 -8.66 25.52 17.09
N PRO A 162 -8.51 25.95 18.35
CA PRO A 162 -8.06 27.30 18.65
C PRO A 162 -6.69 27.54 18.00
N GLU A 163 -6.47 28.75 17.51
CA GLU A 163 -5.19 29.07 16.87
C GLU A 163 -4.05 28.90 17.89
N PRO A 164 -3.00 28.10 17.60
CA PRO A 164 -1.89 27.93 18.53
C PRO A 164 -1.24 29.26 18.85
N VAL A 165 -0.94 29.52 20.13
CA VAL A 165 -0.35 30.79 20.60
C VAL A 165 0.94 31.16 19.84
N ASN A 166 1.73 30.15 19.47
CA ASN A 166 2.99 30.35 18.76
C ASN A 166 2.84 30.52 17.25
N LEU A 167 1.66 30.28 16.66
CA LEU A 167 1.47 30.36 15.22
C LEU A 167 1.69 31.79 14.70
N ILE A 168 1.22 32.79 15.44
CA ILE A 168 1.42 34.21 15.09
C ILE A 168 2.92 34.56 15.11
N LYS A 169 3.65 34.14 16.15
CA LYS A 169 5.10 34.36 16.28
C LYS A 169 5.87 33.69 15.15
N LEU A 170 5.52 32.45 14.83
CA LEU A 170 6.14 31.70 13.73
C LEU A 170 5.87 32.35 12.38
N LYS A 171 4.62 32.76 12.10
CA LYS A 171 4.27 33.50 10.88
C LYS A 171 5.09 34.79 10.77
N ALA A 172 5.25 35.54 11.86
CA ALA A 172 6.04 36.77 11.88
C ALA A 172 7.53 36.51 11.60
N GLU A 173 8.13 35.49 12.22
CA GLU A 173 9.54 35.15 11.99
C GLU A 173 9.80 34.64 10.57
N ILE A 174 8.90 33.79 10.04
CA ILE A 174 8.97 33.35 8.63
C ILE A 174 8.90 34.55 7.68
N MET A 175 7.98 35.50 7.93
CA MET A 175 7.85 36.71 7.10
C MET A 175 9.06 37.64 7.20
N LYS A 176 9.72 37.68 8.37
CA LYS A 176 10.94 38.45 8.58
C LYS A 176 12.13 37.86 7.82
N GLN A 177 12.28 36.53 7.83
CA GLN A 177 13.39 35.85 7.16
C GLN A 177 13.18 35.69 5.65
N TRP A 178 11.95 35.46 5.20
CA TRP A 178 11.60 35.22 3.80
C TRP A 178 10.40 36.06 3.34
N PRO A 179 10.53 37.39 3.26
CA PRO A 179 9.42 38.25 2.88
C PRO A 179 8.96 37.97 1.44
N MET A 180 7.66 37.68 1.26
CA MET A 180 6.99 37.57 -0.05
C MET A 180 7.68 36.66 -1.08
N THR A 181 8.34 35.59 -0.62
CA THR A 181 8.99 34.66 -1.56
C THR A 181 7.94 33.77 -2.23
N ASN A 182 7.75 33.93 -3.53
CA ASN A 182 6.84 33.07 -4.30
C ASN A 182 7.45 31.65 -4.38
N LEU A 183 6.87 30.70 -3.65
CA LEU A 183 7.37 29.33 -3.57
C LEU A 183 7.46 28.65 -4.95
N LEU A 184 6.57 29.01 -5.89
CA LEU A 184 6.66 28.52 -7.27
C LEU A 184 7.90 29.06 -7.99
N ASP A 185 8.27 30.32 -7.76
CA ASP A 185 9.50 30.90 -8.30
C ASP A 185 10.74 30.28 -7.67
N ILE A 186 10.73 30.00 -6.35
CA ILE A 186 11.83 29.27 -5.70
C ILE A 186 11.99 27.89 -6.35
N LEU A 187 10.88 27.17 -6.57
CA LEU A 187 10.91 25.84 -7.18
C LEU A 187 11.42 25.88 -8.62
N LYS A 188 10.96 26.88 -9.40
CA LYS A 188 11.44 27.13 -10.77
C LYS A 188 12.93 27.46 -10.78
N GLU A 189 13.39 28.38 -9.94
CA GLU A 189 14.79 28.80 -9.85
C GLU A 189 15.69 27.65 -9.40
N SER A 190 15.22 26.82 -8.47
CA SER A 190 15.92 25.62 -8.03
C SER A 190 16.09 24.63 -9.17
N ASP A 191 15.08 24.47 -10.03
CA ASP A 191 15.18 23.62 -11.21
C ASP A 191 16.11 24.20 -12.27
N LEU A 192 16.11 25.53 -12.47
CA LEU A 192 17.05 26.17 -13.39
C LEU A 192 18.51 25.98 -12.97
N ARG A 193 18.80 25.94 -11.66
CA ARG A 193 20.16 25.76 -11.14
C ARG A 193 20.62 24.31 -11.06
N LEU A 194 19.71 23.40 -10.70
CA LEU A 194 20.04 22.01 -10.39
C LEU A 194 19.56 21.02 -11.46
N SER A 195 18.69 21.46 -12.36
CA SER A 195 18.04 20.64 -13.38
C SER A 195 17.43 19.37 -12.78
N PHE A 196 16.81 19.48 -11.60
CA PHE A 196 16.31 18.31 -10.89
C PHE A 196 15.18 17.61 -11.65
N THR A 197 14.45 18.33 -12.50
CA THR A 197 13.43 17.75 -13.38
C THR A 197 14.04 16.77 -14.40
N ASP A 198 15.35 16.79 -14.67
CA ASP A 198 16.02 15.83 -15.58
C ASP A 198 16.10 14.41 -14.98
N ARG A 199 15.98 14.33 -13.65
CA ARG A 199 15.93 13.07 -12.89
C ARG A 199 14.56 12.39 -12.95
N PHE A 200 13.54 13.08 -13.46
CA PHE A 200 12.24 12.48 -13.71
C PHE A 200 12.27 11.82 -15.09
N LYS A 201 12.21 10.49 -15.14
CA LYS A 201 12.20 9.72 -16.39
C LYS A 201 10.80 9.22 -16.72
N THR A 202 10.49 9.23 -18.02
CA THR A 202 9.24 8.69 -18.54
C THR A 202 9.23 7.16 -18.44
N ILE A 203 8.09 6.59 -18.08
CA ILE A 203 7.82 5.14 -18.16
C ILE A 203 7.33 4.78 -19.58
N ALA A 204 6.88 5.76 -20.37
CA ALA A 204 6.36 5.52 -21.70
C ALA A 204 7.49 5.19 -22.69
N ALA A 205 7.20 4.28 -23.63
CA ALA A 205 8.14 3.90 -24.68
C ALA A 205 8.50 5.05 -25.64
N HIS A 206 7.66 6.08 -25.72
CA HIS A 206 7.85 7.24 -26.61
C HIS A 206 7.46 8.54 -25.89
N GLU A 207 8.25 9.58 -26.08
CA GLU A 207 8.03 10.94 -25.55
C GLU A 207 7.69 11.88 -26.72
N ARG A 208 6.47 12.44 -26.73
CA ARG A 208 5.98 13.32 -27.81
C ARG A 208 6.06 14.81 -27.46
N LEU A 209 6.25 15.14 -26.18
CA LEU A 209 6.28 16.51 -25.70
C LEU A 209 7.73 17.01 -25.69
N ASP A 210 7.91 18.29 -25.96
CA ASP A 210 9.22 18.92 -25.82
C ASP A 210 9.61 19.05 -24.34
N ARG A 211 10.94 19.15 -24.10
CA ARG A 211 11.51 19.18 -22.76
C ARG A 211 11.00 20.36 -21.93
N ALA A 212 10.77 21.53 -22.53
CA ALA A 212 10.33 22.73 -21.82
C ALA A 212 8.88 22.58 -21.33
N THR A 213 8.01 21.99 -22.16
CA THR A 213 6.64 21.65 -21.75
C THR A 213 6.62 20.66 -20.59
N ILE A 214 7.45 19.62 -20.65
CA ILE A 214 7.55 18.61 -19.58
C ILE A 214 8.06 19.25 -18.28
N GLN A 215 9.13 20.04 -18.35
CA GLN A 215 9.71 20.76 -17.21
C GLN A 215 8.66 21.65 -16.52
N LYS A 216 7.97 22.47 -17.30
CA LYS A 216 6.92 23.38 -16.80
C LYS A 216 5.80 22.60 -16.10
N ARG A 217 5.28 21.53 -16.73
CA ARG A 217 4.21 20.72 -16.14
C ARG A 217 4.68 19.97 -14.90
N LEU A 218 5.92 19.48 -14.86
CA LEU A 218 6.52 18.87 -13.67
C LEU A 218 6.59 19.86 -12.51
N ILE A 219 7.09 21.08 -12.73
CA ILE A 219 7.20 22.12 -11.69
C ILE A 219 5.80 22.45 -11.14
N LEU A 220 4.81 22.70 -12.00
CA LEU A 220 3.45 23.02 -11.59
C LEU A 220 2.78 21.88 -10.81
N THR A 221 3.00 20.63 -11.25
CA THR A 221 2.47 19.44 -10.59
C THR A 221 3.13 19.21 -9.24
N LEU A 222 4.45 19.33 -9.14
CA LEU A 222 5.19 19.22 -7.87
C LEU A 222 4.76 20.32 -6.89
N TYR A 223 4.58 21.55 -7.36
CA TYR A 223 4.06 22.65 -6.55
C TYR A 223 2.64 22.36 -6.02
N GLY A 224 1.72 21.93 -6.91
CA GLY A 224 0.34 21.63 -6.53
C GLY A 224 0.21 20.46 -5.55
N LEU A 225 1.02 19.41 -5.73
CA LEU A 225 1.03 18.25 -4.84
C LEU A 225 1.76 18.55 -3.53
N GLY A 226 2.93 19.20 -3.58
CA GLY A 226 3.75 19.49 -2.40
C GLY A 226 3.15 20.52 -1.46
N THR A 227 2.28 21.42 -1.96
CA THR A 227 1.59 22.43 -1.13
C THR A 227 0.18 21.99 -0.69
N ASN A 228 -0.29 20.80 -1.08
CA ASN A 228 -1.69 20.37 -0.93
C ASN A 228 -2.73 21.34 -1.57
N THR A 229 -2.29 22.25 -2.45
CA THR A 229 -3.18 23.15 -3.20
C THR A 229 -4.04 22.38 -4.21
N GLY A 230 -3.48 21.29 -4.76
CA GLY A 230 -4.14 20.42 -5.72
C GLY A 230 -4.10 20.96 -7.16
N LEU A 231 -4.02 20.04 -8.13
CA LEU A 231 -3.80 20.39 -9.54
C LEU A 231 -4.93 21.23 -10.16
N LYS A 232 -6.18 21.08 -9.69
CA LYS A 232 -7.31 21.89 -10.16
C LYS A 232 -7.10 23.38 -9.90
N ARG A 233 -6.66 23.74 -8.70
CA ARG A 233 -6.40 25.13 -8.32
C ARG A 233 -5.18 25.67 -9.05
N ILE A 234 -4.15 24.85 -9.25
CA ILE A 234 -2.98 25.24 -10.05
C ILE A 234 -3.40 25.57 -11.48
N SER A 235 -4.18 24.70 -12.15
CA SER A 235 -4.60 24.92 -13.54
C SER A 235 -5.46 26.16 -13.79
N ALA A 236 -5.96 26.82 -12.74
CA ALA A 236 -6.65 28.10 -12.86
C ALA A 236 -5.69 29.30 -13.02
N GLY A 237 -4.37 29.08 -12.92
CA GLY A 237 -3.36 30.11 -13.07
C GLY A 237 -3.06 30.49 -14.52
N ASN A 238 -2.46 31.67 -14.71
CA ASN A 238 -2.07 32.22 -16.02
C ASN A 238 -0.74 31.62 -16.53
N HIS A 239 -0.68 30.31 -16.64
CA HIS A 239 0.47 29.60 -17.23
C HIS A 239 0.09 28.80 -18.47
N GLY A 240 -1.19 28.76 -18.88
CA GLY A 240 -1.61 28.10 -20.12
C GLY A 240 -1.60 26.56 -20.11
N GLU A 241 -1.50 25.94 -18.93
CA GLU A 241 -1.65 24.47 -18.80
C GLU A 241 -3.00 24.16 -18.16
N ASN A 242 -3.73 23.18 -18.69
CA ASN A 242 -5.02 22.78 -18.13
C ASN A 242 -4.88 21.64 -17.10
N TYR A 243 -5.96 21.36 -16.39
CA TYR A 243 -5.98 20.30 -15.36
C TYR A 243 -5.59 18.92 -15.90
N LYS A 244 -6.05 18.56 -17.10
CA LYS A 244 -5.78 17.24 -17.68
C LYS A 244 -4.28 17.09 -17.95
N ASP A 245 -3.67 18.11 -18.54
CA ASP A 245 -2.23 18.13 -18.83
C ASP A 245 -1.36 17.92 -17.59
N LEU A 246 -1.71 18.56 -16.47
CA LEU A 246 -1.01 18.38 -15.19
C LEU A 246 -1.26 16.99 -14.59
N LEU A 247 -2.48 16.46 -14.70
CA LEU A 247 -2.85 15.14 -14.19
C LEU A 247 -2.11 13.99 -14.90
N TYR A 248 -1.73 14.17 -16.17
CA TYR A 248 -1.01 13.14 -16.93
C TYR A 248 0.47 12.98 -16.51
N ILE A 249 1.07 13.94 -15.82
CA ILE A 249 2.50 13.91 -15.48
C ILE A 249 2.88 12.86 -14.41
N PRO A 250 2.25 12.80 -13.22
CA PRO A 250 2.66 11.87 -12.14
C PRO A 250 2.66 10.37 -12.48
N PRO A 251 1.73 9.86 -13.31
CA PRO A 251 1.76 8.48 -13.77
C PRO A 251 2.92 8.21 -14.74
N LEU A 252 3.24 9.18 -15.61
CA LEU A 252 4.20 9.02 -16.69
C LEU A 252 5.64 9.20 -16.24
N TYR A 253 5.91 10.10 -15.30
CA TYR A 253 7.27 10.44 -14.88
C TYR A 253 7.56 10.02 -13.45
N LYS A 254 8.65 9.27 -13.25
CA LYS A 254 9.14 8.84 -11.92
C LYS A 254 10.53 9.38 -11.65
N LYS A 255 10.74 9.79 -10.40
CA LYS A 255 12.08 10.11 -9.89
C LYS A 255 12.86 8.82 -9.75
N ILE A 256 14.02 8.74 -10.39
CA ILE A 256 15.02 7.69 -10.19
C ILE A 256 15.94 8.11 -9.04
#